data_AF-A0A672RDX5-F1
#
_entry.id   AF-A0A672RDX5-F1
#
_cell.length_a   1.000
_cell.length_b   1.000
_cell.length_c   1.000
_cell.angle_alpha   90.00
_cell.angle_beta   90.00
_cell.angle_gamma   90.00
#
_symmetry.space_group_name_H-M   'P 1'
#
loop_
_entity.id
_entity.type
_entity.pdbx_description
1 polymer ?
#
loop_
_entity_poly.entity_id
_entity_poly.type
_entity_poly.pdbx_seq_one_letter_code
_entity_poly.pdbx_strand_id
1 'polypeptide(L)'
;MYSGALMRRGPYISMITNRTMNLLIRAAMLFMVGVFLALVLNLLQVQRNVTLFPPDVISSIFSSAWWVPPCCGTAAALIGLLYPCMDRRLGEPHKLKREWSNVMRCVAVFVGINHASAKVDFANNVQLSLTLAALSVGLWWTFDRSRSGFGLGVVIAILATLATQLLVYNGVFQYTSPDFLYIRSWLPCIFFAGVITVGNIGRQLALYEYKVSQEKTHQD
;
A
#
# COMPACT_ATOMS: atom_id res chain seq x y z
N MET A 1 -49.37 -16.48 -23.04
CA MET A 1 -48.09 -16.12 -23.67
C MET A 1 -47.32 -15.27 -22.66
N TYR A 2 -46.33 -15.89 -22.01
CA TYR A 2 -45.27 -15.35 -21.13
C TYR A 2 -45.53 -14.04 -20.34
N SER A 3 -46.12 -14.14 -19.15
CA SER A 3 -45.87 -13.17 -18.08
C SER A 3 -44.50 -13.46 -17.48
N GLY A 4 -43.50 -12.65 -17.84
CA GLY A 4 -42.17 -12.70 -17.25
C GLY A 4 -42.23 -12.43 -15.76
N ALA A 5 -41.89 -13.44 -14.97
CA ALA A 5 -41.65 -13.30 -13.54
C ALA A 5 -40.43 -12.38 -13.32
N LEU A 6 -40.68 -11.10 -13.13
CA LEU A 6 -39.72 -10.17 -12.54
C LEU A 6 -39.49 -10.64 -11.10
N MET A 7 -38.48 -11.50 -10.96
CA MET A 7 -37.99 -11.99 -9.68
C MET A 7 -37.51 -10.77 -8.88
N ARG A 8 -38.38 -10.28 -7.99
CA ARG A 8 -38.15 -9.19 -7.06
C ARG A 8 -36.95 -9.59 -6.20
N ARG A 9 -35.73 -9.17 -6.56
CA ARG A 9 -34.53 -9.36 -5.73
C ARG A 9 -34.87 -8.83 -4.34
N GLY A 10 -34.96 -9.72 -3.35
CA GLY A 10 -35.34 -9.34 -2.00
C GLY A 10 -34.37 -8.29 -1.42
N PRO A 11 -34.81 -7.43 -0.48
CA PRO A 11 -34.01 -6.36 0.11
C PRO A 11 -32.70 -6.87 0.75
N TYR A 12 -32.66 -8.11 1.22
CA TYR A 12 -31.44 -8.76 1.72
C TYR A 12 -30.41 -9.04 0.62
N ILE A 13 -30.86 -9.51 -0.56
CA ILE A 13 -29.98 -9.82 -1.68
C ILE A 13 -29.40 -8.54 -2.29
N SER A 14 -30.20 -7.47 -2.38
CA SER A 14 -29.71 -6.16 -2.83
C SER A 14 -28.71 -5.55 -1.83
N MET A 15 -28.96 -5.66 -0.52
CA MET A 15 -28.04 -5.18 0.52
C MET A 15 -26.70 -5.93 0.52
N ILE A 16 -26.72 -7.26 0.40
CA ILE A 16 -25.50 -8.09 0.29
C ILE A 16 -24.74 -7.74 -0.99
N THR A 17 -25.45 -7.65 -2.13
CA THR A 17 -24.83 -7.30 -3.42
C THR A 17 -24.16 -5.92 -3.37
N ASN A 18 -24.82 -4.92 -2.79
CA ASN A 18 -24.25 -3.57 -2.64
C ASN A 18 -22.99 -3.57 -1.76
N ARG A 19 -23.00 -4.30 -0.64
CA ARG A 19 -21.82 -4.41 0.23
C ARG A 19 -20.64 -5.06 -0.49
N THR A 20 -20.88 -6.18 -1.19
CA THR A 20 -19.83 -6.87 -1.96
C THR A 20 -19.29 -5.98 -3.08
N MET A 21 -20.17 -5.25 -3.78
CA MET A 21 -19.76 -4.36 -4.86
C MET A 21 -18.92 -3.19 -4.36
N ASN A 22 -19.25 -2.59 -3.23
CA ASN A 22 -18.42 -1.54 -2.61
C ASN A 22 -17.03 -2.08 -2.25
N LEU A 23 -16.97 -3.25 -1.60
CA LEU A 23 -15.68 -3.90 -1.28
C LEU A 23 -14.83 -4.16 -2.53
N LEU A 24 -15.44 -4.61 -3.63
CA LEU A 24 -14.74 -4.82 -4.90
C LEU A 24 -14.23 -3.51 -5.50
N ILE A 25 -15.04 -2.45 -5.51
CA ILE A 25 -14.64 -1.13 -6.00
C ILE A 25 -13.45 -0.61 -5.20
N ARG A 26 -13.50 -0.72 -3.88
CA ARG A 26 -12.41 -0.29 -3.01
C ARG A 26 -11.15 -1.13 -3.17
N ALA A 27 -11.28 -2.45 -3.33
CA ALA A 27 -10.16 -3.32 -3.65
C ALA A 27 -9.50 -2.90 -4.97
N ALA A 28 -10.31 -2.61 -6.01
CA ALA A 28 -9.83 -2.14 -7.30
C ALA A 28 -9.13 -0.77 -7.20
N MET A 29 -9.70 0.19 -6.45
CA MET A 29 -9.07 1.49 -6.20
C MET A 29 -7.72 1.34 -5.50
N LEU A 30 -7.65 0.53 -4.45
CA LEU A 30 -6.41 0.26 -3.72
C LEU A 30 -5.37 -0.43 -4.61
N PHE A 31 -5.80 -1.38 -5.44
CA PHE A 31 -4.94 -2.05 -6.42
C PHE A 31 -4.33 -1.04 -7.39
N MET A 32 -5.16 -0.19 -8.01
CA MET A 32 -4.70 0.82 -8.96
C MET A 32 -3.75 1.83 -8.32
N VAL A 33 -4.04 2.28 -7.10
CA VAL A 33 -3.14 3.17 -6.35
C VAL A 33 -1.81 2.47 -6.02
N GLY A 34 -1.84 1.19 -5.64
CA GLY A 34 -0.64 0.39 -5.39
C GLY A 34 0.24 0.23 -6.62
N VAL A 35 -0.36 -0.09 -7.77
CA VAL A 35 0.34 -0.17 -9.07
C VAL A 35 0.96 1.18 -9.43
N PHE A 36 0.19 2.27 -9.31
CA PHE A 36 0.67 3.62 -9.61
C PHE A 36 1.86 4.01 -8.73
N LEU A 37 1.76 3.82 -7.41
CA LEU A 37 2.86 4.10 -6.49
C LEU A 37 4.08 3.25 -6.81
N ALA A 38 3.92 1.96 -7.08
CA ALA A 38 5.05 1.09 -7.45
C ALA A 38 5.76 1.58 -8.71
N LEU A 39 5.01 2.00 -9.74
CA LEU A 39 5.58 2.57 -10.96
C LEU A 39 6.32 3.89 -10.70
N VAL A 40 5.74 4.80 -9.91
CA VAL A 40 6.39 6.08 -9.55
C VAL A 40 7.69 5.82 -8.80
N LEU A 41 7.68 4.93 -7.79
CA LEU A 41 8.87 4.60 -7.02
C LEU A 41 9.95 3.93 -7.89
N ASN A 42 9.56 3.04 -8.78
CA ASN A 42 10.47 2.39 -9.73
C ASN A 42 11.11 3.42 -10.68
N LEU A 43 10.32 4.34 -11.24
CA LEU A 43 10.83 5.43 -12.08
C LEU A 43 11.82 6.32 -11.32
N LEU A 44 11.52 6.68 -10.07
CA LEU A 44 12.42 7.48 -9.23
C LEU A 44 13.73 6.75 -8.91
N GLN A 45 13.71 5.42 -8.82
CA GLN A 45 14.90 4.60 -8.63
C GLN A 45 15.73 4.49 -9.92
N VAL A 46 15.08 4.39 -11.08
CA VAL A 46 15.73 4.20 -12.40
C VAL A 46 16.35 5.49 -12.93
N GLN A 47 15.71 6.65 -12.75
CA GLN A 47 16.23 7.98 -13.14
C GLN A 47 17.62 8.30 -12.58
N ARG A 48 18.06 7.59 -11.53
CA ARG A 48 19.37 7.77 -10.91
C ARG A 48 20.48 6.90 -11.53
N ASN A 49 20.15 5.78 -12.15
CA ASN A 49 21.17 4.87 -12.71
C ASN A 49 21.59 5.24 -14.14
N VAL A 50 20.77 5.99 -14.88
CA VAL A 50 21.13 6.45 -16.23
C VAL A 50 20.48 7.82 -16.48
N THR A 51 21.27 8.89 -16.46
CA THR A 51 20.81 10.26 -16.73
C THR A 51 20.59 10.55 -18.23
N LEU A 52 20.82 9.56 -19.09
CA LEU A 52 20.54 9.59 -20.52
C LEU A 52 19.61 8.40 -20.81
N PHE A 53 18.37 8.65 -21.19
CA PHE A 53 17.38 7.60 -21.46
C PHE A 53 17.45 7.11 -22.92
N PRO A 54 18.10 5.98 -23.24
CA PRO A 54 17.77 5.26 -24.44
C PRO A 54 16.38 4.59 -24.26
N PRO A 55 15.51 4.62 -25.27
CA PRO A 55 14.16 4.04 -25.23
C PRO A 55 14.15 2.53 -24.88
N ASP A 56 15.28 1.85 -25.03
CA ASP A 56 15.45 0.40 -24.80
C ASP A 56 15.44 0.00 -23.31
N VAL A 57 15.74 0.92 -22.39
CA VAL A 57 15.74 0.62 -20.95
C VAL A 57 14.32 0.61 -20.39
N ILE A 58 13.44 1.48 -20.91
CA ILE A 58 12.02 1.53 -20.52
C ILE A 58 11.35 0.20 -20.92
N SER A 59 11.57 -0.26 -22.15
CA SER A 59 11.03 -1.55 -22.62
C SER A 59 11.59 -2.75 -21.84
N SER A 60 12.87 -2.71 -21.44
CA SER A 60 13.50 -3.77 -20.63
C SER A 60 12.96 -3.83 -19.19
N ILE A 61 12.71 -2.69 -18.54
CA ILE A 61 12.13 -2.64 -17.19
C ILE A 61 10.68 -3.14 -17.19
N PHE A 62 9.90 -2.77 -18.20
CA PHE A 62 8.54 -3.30 -18.41
C PHE A 62 8.52 -4.78 -18.78
N SER A 63 9.65 -5.37 -19.19
CA SER A 63 9.75 -6.78 -19.58
C SER A 63 10.33 -7.67 -18.47
N SER A 64 11.33 -7.21 -17.73
CA SER A 64 12.04 -8.02 -16.72
C SER A 64 11.42 -7.95 -15.32
N ALA A 65 10.76 -6.83 -14.97
CA ALA A 65 10.14 -6.61 -13.67
C ALA A 65 8.62 -6.35 -13.74
N TRP A 66 7.96 -6.80 -14.81
CA TRP A 66 6.53 -6.57 -15.06
C TRP A 66 5.60 -7.11 -13.97
N TRP A 67 6.07 -8.10 -13.20
CA TRP A 67 5.35 -8.72 -12.09
C TRP A 67 5.33 -7.87 -10.82
N VAL A 68 6.27 -6.92 -10.68
CA VAL A 68 6.42 -6.10 -9.46
C VAL A 68 5.21 -5.18 -9.25
N PRO A 69 4.76 -4.37 -10.24
CA PRO A 69 3.61 -3.49 -10.04
C PRO A 69 2.31 -4.25 -9.71
N PRO A 70 1.94 -5.35 -10.40
CA PRO A 70 0.81 -6.19 -10.00
C PRO A 70 0.94 -6.75 -8.58
N CYS A 71 2.13 -7.22 -8.17
CA CYS A 71 2.36 -7.72 -6.82
C CYS A 71 2.19 -6.63 -5.75
N CYS A 72 2.68 -5.41 -6.01
CA CYS A 72 2.47 -4.27 -5.12
C CYS A 72 0.99 -3.86 -5.07
N GLY A 73 0.30 -3.89 -6.21
CA GLY A 73 -1.14 -3.64 -6.29
C GLY A 73 -1.96 -4.63 -5.47
N THR A 74 -1.70 -5.93 -5.59
CA THR A 74 -2.42 -6.96 -4.81
C THR A 74 -2.13 -6.83 -3.32
N ALA A 75 -0.86 -6.63 -2.93
CA ALA A 75 -0.49 -6.36 -1.56
C ALA A 75 -1.22 -5.11 -1.02
N ALA A 76 -1.29 -4.04 -1.83
CA ALA A 76 -1.96 -2.81 -1.42
C ALA A 76 -3.48 -3.01 -1.19
N ALA A 77 -4.14 -3.76 -2.07
CA ALA A 77 -5.55 -4.12 -1.90
C ALA A 77 -5.75 -4.95 -0.62
N LEU A 78 -4.94 -5.98 -0.39
CA LEU A 78 -5.02 -6.82 0.81
C LEU A 78 -4.83 -6.02 2.09
N ILE A 79 -3.78 -5.20 2.16
CA ILE A 79 -3.46 -4.36 3.32
C ILE A 79 -4.58 -3.34 3.56
N GLY A 80 -4.99 -2.62 2.51
CA GLY A 80 -6.00 -1.58 2.61
C GLY A 80 -7.38 -2.11 2.99
N LEU A 81 -7.69 -3.38 2.72
CA LEU A 81 -8.88 -4.07 3.22
C LEU A 81 -8.70 -4.59 4.65
N LEU A 82 -7.52 -5.12 4.99
CA LEU A 82 -7.22 -5.71 6.30
C LEU A 82 -7.27 -4.68 7.43
N TYR A 83 -6.74 -3.47 7.19
CA TYR A 83 -6.60 -2.42 8.20
C TYR A 83 -7.94 -2.06 8.90
N PRO A 84 -8.99 -1.60 8.19
CA PRO A 84 -10.25 -1.27 8.85
C PRO A 84 -11.01 -2.50 9.36
N CYS A 85 -10.77 -3.70 8.84
CA CYS A 85 -11.30 -4.93 9.46
C CYS A 85 -10.69 -5.14 10.86
N MET A 86 -9.39 -4.90 11.00
CA MET A 86 -8.71 -5.03 12.29
C MET A 86 -9.03 -3.90 13.26
N ASP A 87 -9.18 -2.66 12.78
CA ASP A 87 -9.65 -1.56 13.62
C ASP A 87 -11.04 -1.87 14.21
N ARG A 88 -11.94 -2.44 13.39
CA ARG A 88 -13.27 -2.86 13.84
C ARG A 88 -13.21 -3.98 14.89
N ARG A 89 -12.29 -4.94 14.75
CA ARG A 89 -12.10 -6.03 15.73
C ARG A 89 -11.48 -5.55 17.04
N LEU A 90 -10.55 -4.61 16.97
CA LEU A 90 -9.86 -4.04 18.14
C LEU A 90 -10.68 -2.94 18.83
N GLY A 91 -11.84 -2.59 18.27
CA GLY A 91 -12.69 -1.54 18.82
C GLY A 91 -12.02 -0.18 18.83
N GLU A 92 -10.98 0.03 18.00
CA GLU A 92 -10.38 1.35 17.88
C GLU A 92 -11.43 2.26 17.23
N PRO A 93 -11.96 3.25 17.96
CA PRO A 93 -12.92 4.16 17.37
C PRO A 93 -12.21 4.85 16.20
N HIS A 94 -12.93 5.08 15.10
CA HIS A 94 -12.44 5.87 13.95
C HIS A 94 -12.20 7.33 14.41
N LYS A 95 -11.20 7.53 15.28
CA LYS A 95 -11.10 8.67 16.19
C LYS A 95 -10.34 9.84 15.62
N LEU A 96 -9.99 9.82 14.34
CA LEU A 96 -9.48 10.99 13.66
C LEU A 96 -10.44 11.32 12.53
N LYS A 97 -10.91 12.57 12.53
CA LYS A 97 -11.36 13.30 11.34
C LYS A 97 -10.19 13.32 10.36
N ARG A 98 -9.97 12.19 9.72
CA ARG A 98 -8.80 11.94 8.93
C ARG A 98 -9.18 12.44 7.55
N GLU A 99 -8.63 13.58 7.20
CA GLU A 99 -8.93 14.24 5.93
C GLU A 99 -8.07 13.63 4.83
N TRP A 100 -8.57 13.68 3.59
CA TRP A 100 -7.78 13.34 2.41
C TRP A 100 -6.46 14.09 2.35
N SER A 101 -6.40 15.32 2.89
CA SER A 101 -5.17 16.11 3.05
C SER A 101 -4.08 15.35 3.82
N ASN A 102 -4.42 14.75 4.96
CA ASN A 102 -3.44 14.00 5.77
C ASN A 102 -2.99 12.71 5.07
N VAL A 103 -3.86 12.08 4.28
CA VAL A 103 -3.49 10.92 3.47
C VAL A 103 -2.55 11.30 2.33
N MET A 104 -2.83 12.39 1.62
CA MET A 104 -1.95 12.89 0.57
C MET A 104 -0.58 13.32 1.12
N ARG A 105 -0.55 13.94 2.31
CA ARG A 105 0.71 14.23 3.02
C ARG A 105 1.48 12.97 3.38
N CYS A 106 0.80 11.93 3.88
CA CYS A 106 1.41 10.64 4.18
C CYS A 106 2.01 9.99 2.92
N VAL A 107 1.29 10.02 1.80
CA VAL A 107 1.78 9.53 0.50
C VAL A 107 3.00 10.32 0.04
N ALA A 108 2.97 11.65 0.12
CA ALA A 108 4.09 12.51 -0.26
C ALA A 108 5.34 12.22 0.60
N VAL A 109 5.19 12.08 1.91
CA VAL A 109 6.30 11.72 2.81
C VAL A 109 6.82 10.32 2.49
N PHE A 110 5.95 9.33 2.23
CA PHE A 110 6.36 7.99 1.82
C PHE A 110 7.17 7.98 0.52
N VAL A 111 6.71 8.70 -0.50
CA VAL A 111 7.44 8.87 -1.77
C VAL A 111 8.77 9.59 -1.51
N GLY A 112 8.78 10.61 -0.65
CA GLY A 112 9.99 11.33 -0.24
C GLY A 112 11.02 10.45 0.48
N ILE A 113 10.58 9.58 1.41
CA ILE A 113 11.42 8.59 2.09
C ILE A 113 12.06 7.64 1.07
N ASN A 114 11.27 7.12 0.13
CA ASN A 114 11.78 6.25 -0.93
C ASN A 114 12.78 6.98 -1.83
N HIS A 115 12.46 8.20 -2.24
CA HIS A 115 13.36 9.01 -3.06
C HIS A 115 14.67 9.32 -2.33
N ALA A 116 14.61 9.71 -1.05
CA ALA A 116 15.78 9.94 -0.22
C ALA A 116 16.62 8.67 -0.05
N SER A 117 15.98 7.51 0.16
CA SER A 117 16.68 6.22 0.28
C SER A 117 17.44 5.82 -1.01
N ALA A 118 16.93 6.23 -2.16
CA ALA A 118 17.56 5.99 -3.45
C ALA A 118 18.65 7.02 -3.80
N LYS A 119 18.50 8.26 -3.31
CA LYS A 119 19.35 9.41 -3.69
C LYS A 119 20.50 9.70 -2.73
N VAL A 120 20.34 9.44 -1.43
CA VAL A 120 21.36 9.79 -0.44
C VAL A 120 22.38 8.67 -0.36
N ASP A 121 23.60 8.93 -0.83
CA ASP A 121 24.74 8.03 -0.65
C ASP A 121 25.25 8.18 0.79
N PHE A 122 24.68 7.38 1.70
CA PHE A 122 25.15 7.33 3.08
C PHE A 122 26.49 6.59 3.14
N ALA A 123 27.44 7.14 3.88
CA ALA A 123 28.75 6.52 4.09
C ALA A 123 28.67 5.17 4.83
N ASN A 124 27.57 4.90 5.54
CA ASN A 124 27.37 3.67 6.31
C ASN A 124 25.90 3.19 6.22
N ASN A 125 25.69 1.91 5.90
CA ASN A 125 24.37 1.28 5.78
C ASN A 125 23.57 1.31 7.10
N VAL A 126 24.26 1.39 8.24
CA VAL A 126 23.63 1.56 9.56
C VAL A 126 22.97 2.94 9.69
N GLN A 127 23.63 4.01 9.23
CA GLN A 127 23.09 5.37 9.30
C GLN A 127 21.86 5.51 8.41
N LEU A 128 21.90 4.94 7.19
CA LEU A 128 20.76 4.88 6.28
C LEU A 128 19.57 4.17 6.93
N SER A 129 19.81 2.99 7.50
CA SER A 129 18.75 2.17 8.11
C SER A 129 18.14 2.84 9.34
N LEU A 130 18.95 3.45 10.21
CA LEU A 130 18.48 4.17 11.39
C LEU A 130 17.66 5.42 11.01
N THR A 131 18.11 6.17 10.01
CA THR A 131 17.39 7.35 9.51
C THR A 131 16.04 6.95 8.92
N LEU A 132 16.01 5.91 8.09
CA LEU A 132 14.77 5.41 7.51
C LEU A 132 13.83 4.81 8.56
N ALA A 133 14.34 4.13 9.57
CA ALA A 133 13.55 3.66 10.70
C ALA A 133 12.92 4.84 11.45
N ALA A 134 13.70 5.88 11.77
CA ALA A 134 13.20 7.08 12.43
C ALA A 134 12.14 7.81 11.60
N LEU A 135 12.36 7.98 10.29
CA LEU A 135 11.38 8.59 9.38
C LEU A 135 10.11 7.76 9.25
N SER A 136 10.22 6.43 9.21
CA SER A 136 9.08 5.52 9.07
C SER A 136 8.24 5.47 10.35
N VAL A 137 8.89 5.47 11.52
CA VAL A 137 8.22 5.59 12.82
C VAL A 137 7.60 6.99 12.98
N GLY A 138 8.30 8.04 12.55
CA GLY A 138 7.78 9.41 12.52
C GLY A 138 6.55 9.57 11.64
N LEU A 139 6.52 8.92 10.47
CA LEU A 139 5.35 8.86 9.59
C LEU A 139 4.17 8.20 10.31
N TRP A 140 4.38 7.04 10.95
CA TRP A 140 3.33 6.39 11.74
C TRP A 140 2.84 7.29 12.86
N TRP A 141 3.74 7.90 13.64
CA TRP A 141 3.39 8.76 14.76
C TRP A 141 2.58 10.00 14.32
N THR A 142 2.96 10.60 13.20
CA THR A 142 2.36 11.85 12.70
C THR A 142 1.01 11.62 12.02
N PHE A 143 0.91 10.60 11.17
CA PHE A 143 -0.25 10.43 10.28
C PHE A 143 -1.24 9.36 10.73
N ASP A 144 -0.82 8.40 11.57
CA ASP A 144 -1.64 7.26 11.94
C ASP A 144 -1.91 7.11 13.44
N ARG A 145 -0.85 7.06 14.25
CA ARG A 145 -0.88 6.94 15.72
C ARG A 145 -1.72 5.76 16.26
N SER A 146 -2.13 4.83 15.40
CA SER A 146 -2.97 3.68 15.74
C SER A 146 -2.13 2.49 16.20
N ARG A 147 -2.61 1.76 17.21
CA ARG A 147 -1.91 0.57 17.73
C ARG A 147 -2.03 -0.60 16.74
N SER A 148 -3.23 -0.75 16.17
CA SER A 148 -3.50 -1.73 15.11
C SER A 148 -2.62 -1.51 13.89
N GLY A 149 -2.43 -0.25 13.48
CA GLY A 149 -1.60 0.10 12.34
C GLY A 149 -0.12 -0.14 12.59
N PHE A 150 0.38 0.13 13.80
CA PHE A 150 1.76 -0.21 14.17
C PHE A 150 2.00 -1.72 14.14
N GLY A 151 1.17 -2.48 14.84
CA GLY A 151 1.31 -3.94 14.94
C GLY A 151 1.21 -4.62 13.57
N LEU A 152 0.19 -4.28 12.78
CA LEU A 152 0.05 -4.77 11.41
C LEU A 152 1.24 -4.36 10.53
N GLY A 153 1.67 -3.10 10.63
CA GLY A 153 2.80 -2.57 9.89
C GLY A 153 4.06 -3.39 10.12
N VAL A 154 4.40 -3.68 11.38
CA VAL A 154 5.59 -4.48 11.73
C VAL A 154 5.47 -5.91 11.19
N VAL A 155 4.34 -6.58 11.41
CA VAL A 155 4.13 -7.96 10.97
C VAL A 155 4.24 -8.06 9.44
N ILE A 156 3.58 -7.17 8.70
CA ILE A 156 3.58 -7.20 7.24
C ILE A 156 4.97 -6.81 6.71
N ALA A 157 5.68 -5.87 7.34
CA ALA A 157 7.04 -5.50 6.93
C ALA A 157 8.02 -6.68 7.07
N ILE A 158 7.92 -7.45 8.15
CA ILE A 158 8.72 -8.67 8.34
C ILE A 158 8.36 -9.70 7.27
N LEU A 159 7.07 -9.99 7.08
CA LEU A 159 6.60 -10.96 6.06
C LEU A 159 7.04 -10.56 4.65
N ALA A 160 6.93 -9.27 4.29
CA ALA A 160 7.35 -8.76 2.99
C ALA A 160 8.87 -8.89 2.82
N THR A 161 9.65 -8.60 3.86
CA THR A 161 11.12 -8.76 3.83
C THR A 161 11.51 -10.24 3.65
N LEU A 162 10.82 -11.15 4.35
CA LEU A 162 11.03 -12.59 4.18
C LEU A 162 10.61 -13.08 2.79
N ALA A 163 9.51 -12.57 2.24
CA ALA A 163 9.09 -12.90 0.88
C ALA A 163 10.11 -12.42 -0.15
N THR A 164 10.65 -11.21 -0.02
CA THR A 164 11.76 -10.75 -0.88
C THR A 164 13.00 -11.60 -0.68
N GLN A 165 13.26 -12.09 0.53
CA GLN A 165 14.42 -12.94 0.81
C GLN A 165 14.32 -14.26 0.07
N LEU A 166 13.13 -14.87 0.10
CA LEU A 166 12.86 -16.10 -0.63
C LEU A 166 12.96 -15.89 -2.14
N LEU A 167 12.48 -14.75 -2.67
CA LEU A 167 12.60 -14.42 -4.09
C LEU A 167 14.06 -14.29 -4.53
N VAL A 168 14.90 -13.64 -3.70
CA VAL A 168 16.34 -13.51 -3.96
C VAL A 168 17.04 -14.86 -3.88
N TYR A 169 16.71 -15.66 -2.87
CA TYR A 169 17.28 -17.01 -2.72
C TYR A 169 16.93 -17.94 -3.90
N ASN A 170 15.72 -17.85 -4.44
CA ASN A 170 15.30 -18.61 -5.63
C ASN A 170 15.84 -18.02 -6.95
N GLY A 171 16.65 -16.97 -6.91
CA GLY A 171 17.25 -16.36 -8.10
C GLY A 171 16.29 -15.53 -8.98
N VAL A 172 15.06 -15.30 -8.52
CA VAL A 172 14.04 -14.50 -9.25
C VAL A 172 14.40 -13.01 -9.22
N PHE A 173 15.11 -12.55 -8.19
CA PHE A 173 15.52 -11.16 -8.02
C PHE A 173 16.95 -11.08 -7.50
N GLN A 174 17.78 -10.17 -8.04
CA GLN A 174 19.16 -9.96 -7.56
C GLN A 174 19.39 -8.51 -7.17
N TYR A 175 19.89 -8.30 -5.95
CA TYR A 175 20.38 -6.99 -5.51
C TYR A 175 21.87 -6.85 -5.83
N THR A 176 22.26 -5.71 -6.41
CA THR A 176 23.64 -5.41 -6.83
C THR A 176 24.64 -5.35 -5.67
N SER A 177 24.17 -5.13 -4.43
CA SER A 177 24.98 -5.09 -3.21
C SER A 177 24.13 -5.43 -1.96
N PRO A 178 24.11 -6.71 -1.52
CA PRO A 178 23.43 -7.13 -0.29
C PRO A 178 24.26 -6.78 0.96
N ASP A 179 23.60 -6.33 2.04
CA ASP A 179 24.27 -5.97 3.30
C ASP A 179 24.00 -6.98 4.44
N PHE A 180 22.73 -7.36 4.64
CA PHE A 180 22.32 -8.24 5.74
C PHE A 180 21.52 -9.40 5.19
N LEU A 181 22.02 -10.63 5.35
CA LEU A 181 21.38 -11.86 4.85
C LEU A 181 20.83 -11.68 3.42
N TYR A 182 21.63 -11.30 2.42
CA TYR A 182 21.18 -11.16 1.01
C TYR A 182 20.16 -10.03 0.68
N ILE A 183 19.74 -9.16 1.63
CA ILE A 183 18.88 -7.97 1.39
C ILE A 183 19.53 -6.70 1.98
N ARG A 184 19.13 -5.50 1.50
CA ARG A 184 19.50 -4.22 2.12
C ARG A 184 18.71 -3.96 3.40
N SER A 185 19.40 -3.66 4.51
CA SER A 185 18.83 -3.49 5.87
C SER A 185 17.76 -2.41 6.02
N TRP A 186 17.60 -1.52 5.03
CA TRP A 186 16.56 -0.50 5.01
C TRP A 186 15.21 -0.97 4.45
N LEU A 187 15.14 -2.12 3.77
CA LEU A 187 13.91 -2.64 3.14
C LEU A 187 12.72 -2.75 4.10
N PRO A 188 12.89 -3.30 5.32
CA PRO A 188 11.79 -3.43 6.29
C PRO A 188 11.17 -2.08 6.65
N CYS A 189 11.98 -1.01 6.71
CA CYS A 189 11.51 0.33 7.05
C CYS A 189 10.62 0.89 5.94
N ILE A 190 11.01 0.69 4.67
CA ILE A 190 10.20 1.12 3.52
C ILE A 190 8.91 0.33 3.43
N PHE A 191 8.96 -1.00 3.65
CA PHE A 191 7.73 -1.79 3.71
C PHE A 191 6.82 -1.33 4.83
N PHE A 192 7.35 -1.08 6.02
CA PHE A 192 6.56 -0.54 7.13
C PHE A 192 5.87 0.79 6.74
N ALA A 193 6.62 1.76 6.22
CA ALA A 193 6.06 3.05 5.79
C ALA A 193 4.99 2.91 4.68
N GLY A 194 5.21 1.99 3.73
CA GLY A 194 4.26 1.70 2.65
C GLY A 194 2.97 1.07 3.18
N VAL A 195 3.09 0.10 4.09
CA VAL A 195 1.95 -0.57 4.73
C VAL A 195 1.09 0.43 5.52
N ILE A 196 1.72 1.32 6.30
CA ILE A 196 0.99 2.39 7.00
C ILE A 196 0.27 3.31 6.00
N THR A 197 0.97 3.74 4.94
CA THR A 197 0.41 4.65 3.93
C THR A 197 -0.82 4.04 3.23
N VAL A 198 -0.70 2.80 2.76
CA VAL A 198 -1.82 2.09 2.12
C VAL A 198 -2.94 1.80 3.11
N GLY A 199 -2.61 1.41 4.35
CA GLY A 199 -3.58 1.22 5.41
C GLY A 199 -4.41 2.48 5.68
N ASN A 200 -3.78 3.65 5.61
CA ASN A 200 -4.44 4.94 5.79
C ASN A 200 -5.41 5.27 4.64
N ILE A 201 -5.02 4.96 3.40
CA ILE A 201 -5.90 5.06 2.22
C ILE A 201 -7.09 4.10 2.38
N GLY A 202 -6.82 2.86 2.78
CA GLY A 202 -7.83 1.84 3.03
C GLY A 202 -8.88 2.29 4.06
N ARG A 203 -8.44 2.86 5.18
CA ARG A 203 -9.32 3.43 6.21
C ARG A 203 -10.16 4.60 5.68
N GLN A 204 -9.59 5.48 4.86
CA GLN A 204 -10.35 6.58 4.25
C GLN A 204 -11.43 6.09 3.31
N LEU A 205 -11.11 5.14 2.45
CA LEU A 205 -12.08 4.56 1.53
C LEU A 205 -13.21 3.88 2.30
N ALA A 206 -12.90 3.15 3.39
CA ALA A 206 -13.90 2.55 4.26
C ALA A 206 -14.86 3.57 4.88
N LEU A 207 -14.32 4.70 5.35
CA LEU A 207 -15.10 5.80 5.93
C LEU A 207 -16.01 6.45 4.89
N TYR A 208 -15.52 6.65 3.67
CA TYR A 208 -16.29 7.22 2.58
C TYR A 208 -17.47 6.30 2.20
N GLU A 209 -17.22 5.00 2.03
CA GLU A 209 -18.27 4.00 1.77
C GLU A 209 -19.35 3.98 2.87
N TYR A 210 -18.94 4.09 4.14
CA TYR A 210 -19.86 4.12 5.27
C TYR A 210 -20.77 5.36 5.21
N LYS A 211 -20.20 6.55 4.95
CA LYS A 211 -20.98 7.80 4.82
C LYS A 211 -21.98 7.73 3.67
N VAL A 212 -21.54 7.30 2.49
CA VAL A 212 -22.40 7.16 1.30
C VAL A 212 -23.53 6.16 1.55
N SER A 213 -23.26 5.08 2.30
CA SER A 213 -24.29 4.10 2.64
C SER A 213 -25.34 4.66 3.60
N GLN A 214 -24.92 5.47 4.60
CA GLN A 214 -25.82 6.15 5.53
C GLN A 214 -26.72 7.15 4.83
N GLU A 215 -26.17 7.97 3.93
CA GLU A 215 -26.96 8.94 3.14
C GLU A 215 -28.07 8.27 2.33
N LYS A 216 -27.79 7.11 1.71
CA LYS A 216 -28.80 6.33 0.99
C LYS A 216 -29.92 5.83 1.90
N THR A 217 -29.58 5.34 3.10
CA THR A 217 -30.58 4.86 4.07
C THR A 217 -31.45 5.99 4.64
N HIS A 218 -30.97 7.23 4.67
CA HIS A 218 -31.77 8.39 5.10
C HIS A 218 -32.68 8.96 4.00
N GLN A 219 -32.45 8.61 2.74
CA GLN A 219 -33.27 9.06 1.59
C GLN A 219 -34.38 8.06 1.20
N ASP A 220 -34.29 6.81 1.66
CA ASP A 220 -35.31 5.76 1.49
C ASP A 220 -36.30 5.73 2.67
#